data_AF-K9HVH4-F1
#
_entry.id   AF-K9HVH4-F1
#
_cell.length_a   1.000
_cell.length_b   1.000
_cell.length_c   1.000
_cell.angle_alpha   90.00
_cell.angle_beta   90.00
_cell.angle_gamma   90.00
#
_symmetry.space_group_name_H-M   'P 1'
#
loop_
_entity.id
_entity.type
_entity.pdbx_description
1 polymer ?
#
loop_
_entity_poly.entity_id
_entity_poly.type
_entity_poly.pdbx_seq_one_letter_code
_entity_poly.pdbx_strand_id
1 'polypeptide(L)' 'MKADDRQDYGEDRFIATGCIEGRFVTLVFTIREPNVCRIISARGASRDERETYQQARLEKG' A
#
# COMPACT_ATOMS: atom_id res chain seq x y z
N MET A 1 1.95 0.82 -6.11
CA MET A 1 2.02 1.74 -4.94
C MET A 1 1.63 3.13 -5.41
N LYS A 2 1.16 3.98 -4.51
CA LYS A 2 0.89 5.41 -4.77
C LYS A 2 1.38 6.25 -3.59
N ALA A 3 1.66 7.53 -3.81
CA ALA A 3 1.93 8.47 -2.72
C ALA A 3 0.69 8.64 -1.82
N ASP A 4 0.90 8.89 -0.54
CA ASP A 4 -0.13 9.29 0.43
C ASP A 4 -0.02 10.79 0.68
N ASP A 5 -0.63 11.57 -0.22
CA ASP A 5 -0.64 13.03 -0.25
C ASP A 5 -1.88 13.64 0.43
N ARG A 6 -2.61 12.84 1.23
CA ARG A 6 -3.83 13.29 1.92
C ARG A 6 -3.59 14.38 2.95
N GLN A 7 -2.37 14.49 3.47
CA GLN A 7 -1.91 15.52 4.41
C GLN A 7 -0.38 15.61 4.40
N ASP A 8 0.16 16.73 4.88
CA ASP A 8 1.61 16.85 5.12
C ASP A 8 1.97 16.13 6.43
N TYR A 9 2.63 14.98 6.29
CA TYR A 9 3.07 14.16 7.40
C TYR A 9 4.50 14.48 7.87
N GLY A 10 5.19 15.44 7.24
CA GLY A 10 6.61 15.71 7.45
C GLY A 10 7.56 14.61 6.94
N GLU A 11 7.03 13.64 6.18
CA GLU A 11 7.79 12.58 5.50
C GLU A 11 7.03 12.05 4.29
N ASP A 12 7.75 11.54 3.29
CA ASP A 12 7.12 10.83 2.17
C ASP A 12 6.48 9.53 2.65
N ARG A 13 5.20 9.36 2.30
CA ARG A 13 4.42 8.17 2.61
C ARG A 13 3.86 7.54 1.34
N PHE A 14 3.78 6.22 1.37
CA PHE A 14 3.30 5.42 0.26
C PHE A 14 2.24 4.45 0.75
N ILE A 15 1.21 4.25 -0.08
CA ILE A 15 0.19 3.24 0.10
C ILE A 15 0.41 2.11 -0.92
N ALA A 16 0.44 0.88 -0.43
CA ALA A 16 0.45 -0.32 -1.26
C ALA A 16 -0.59 -1.32 -0.75
N THR A 17 -1.41 -1.83 -1.65
CA THR A 17 -2.30 -2.96 -1.38
C THR A 17 -1.74 -4.20 -2.05
N GLY A 18 -1.75 -5.31 -1.33
CA GLY A 18 -1.26 -6.61 -1.80
C GLY A 18 -2.04 -7.77 -1.18
N CYS A 19 -1.73 -8.98 -1.64
CA CYS A 19 -2.23 -10.22 -1.05
C CYS A 19 -1.07 -10.99 -0.42
N ILE A 20 -1.18 -11.32 0.87
CA ILE A 20 -0.21 -12.07 1.64
C ILE A 20 -0.95 -13.27 2.23
N GLU A 21 -0.55 -14.49 1.87
CA GLU A 21 -1.18 -15.74 2.35
C GLU A 21 -2.72 -15.75 2.20
N GLY A 22 -3.21 -15.24 1.06
CA GLY A 22 -4.66 -15.17 0.77
C GLY A 22 -5.39 -14.02 1.47
N ARG A 23 -4.70 -13.18 2.26
CA ARG A 23 -5.26 -12.00 2.91
C ARG A 23 -4.87 -10.73 2.18
N PHE A 24 -5.86 -9.91 1.84
CA PHE A 24 -5.60 -8.59 1.29
C PHE A 24 -5.22 -7.60 2.40
N VAL A 25 -4.04 -7.00 2.26
CA VAL A 25 -3.45 -6.08 3.23
C VAL A 25 -3.12 -4.77 2.52
N THR A 26 -3.40 -3.66 3.19
CA THR A 26 -2.94 -2.34 2.78
C THR A 26 -1.87 -1.87 3.77
N LEU A 27 -0.73 -1.50 3.22
CA LEU A 27 0.42 -0.95 3.93
C LEU A 27 0.52 0.54 3.67
N VAL A 28 0.74 1.30 4.74
CA VAL A 28 1.28 2.67 4.69
C VAL A 28 2.72 2.60 5.17
N PHE A 29 3.66 3.10 4.39
CA PHE A 29 5.08 3.03 4.72
C PHE A 29 5.85 4.24 4.19
N THR A 30 7.05 4.44 4.72
CA THR A 30 8.02 5.41 4.23
C THR A 30 9.31 4.70 3.83
N ILE A 31 10.03 5.24 2.83
CA ILE A 31 11.34 4.75 2.40
C ILE A 31 12.39 5.63 3.09
N ARG A 32 13.35 5.02 3.78
CA ARG A 32 14.39 5.73 4.54
C ARG A 32 15.76 5.67 3.85
N GLU A 33 16.14 4.48 3.41
CA GLU A 33 17.36 4.20 2.69
C GLU A 33 17.03 3.30 1.49
N PRO A 34 17.93 3.12 0.50
CA PRO A 34 17.63 2.33 -0.69
C PRO A 34 17.04 0.94 -0.43
N ASN A 35 17.39 0.32 0.70
CA ASN A 35 16.93 -1.01 1.10
C ASN A 35 16.18 -1.03 2.44
N VAL A 36 15.82 0.13 2.98
CA VAL A 36 15.15 0.25 4.28
C VAL A 36 13.83 0.99 4.12
N CYS A 37 12.74 0.30 4.44
CA CYS A 37 11.42 0.90 4.58
C CYS A 37 10.92 0.73 6.02
N ARG A 38 10.11 1.68 6.48
CA ARG A 38 9.42 1.61 7.77
C ARG A 38 7.92 1.51 7.52
N ILE A 39 7.32 0.44 8.01
CA ILE A 39 5.86 0.31 8.03
C ILE A 39 5.31 1.29 9.09
N ILE A 40 4.39 2.13 8.66
CA ILE A 40 3.66 3.08 9.51
C ILE A 40 2.32 2.47 9.91
N SER A 41 1.65 1.76 8.99
CA SER A 41 0.41 1.05 9.24
C SER A 41 0.32 -0.19 8.38
N ALA A 42 -0.16 -1.28 8.96
CA ALA A 42 -0.53 -2.50 8.25
C ALA A 42 -1.94 -2.91 8.71
N ARG A 43 -2.87 -2.95 7.76
CA ARG A 43 -4.27 -3.27 8.06
C ARG A 43 -4.88 -4.12 6.96
N GLY A 44 -5.96 -4.81 7.28
CA GLY A 44 -6.80 -5.44 6.26
C GLY A 44 -7.23 -4.41 5.22
N ALA A 45 -7.12 -4.78 3.95
CA ALA A 45 -7.61 -3.95 2.86
C ALA A 45 -9.14 -3.81 2.95
N SER A 46 -9.64 -2.60 2.73
CA SER A 46 -11.08 -2.33 2.58
C SER A 46 -11.61 -3.03 1.33
N ARG A 47 -12.94 -3.07 1.18
CA ARG A 47 -13.56 -3.65 -0.01
C ARG A 47 -13.05 -2.96 -1.29
N ASP A 48 -13.09 -1.63 -1.31
CA ASP A 48 -12.67 -0.83 -2.47
C ASP A 48 -11.18 -1.03 -2.81
N GLU A 49 -10.33 -1.16 -1.78
CA GLU A 49 -8.90 -1.42 -1.96
C GLU A 49 -8.65 -2.82 -2.55
N ARG A 50 -9.46 -3.82 -2.16
CA ARG A 50 -9.40 -5.17 -2.75
C ARG A 50 -9.83 -5.16 -4.20
N GLU A 51 -10.95 -4.52 -4.52
CA GLU A 51 -11.47 -4.42 -5.88
C GLU A 51 -10.45 -3.70 -6.79
N THR A 52 -9.90 -2.58 -6.33
CA THR A 52 -8.84 -1.85 -7.05
C THR A 52 -7.61 -2.72 -7.31
N TYR A 53 -7.14 -3.45 -6.30
CA TYR A 53 -6.00 -4.36 -6.45
C TYR A 53 -6.29 -5.50 -7.43
N GLN A 54 -7.49 -6.08 -7.37
CA GLN A 54 -7.89 -7.17 -8.25
C GLN A 54 -8.00 -6.71 -9.70
N GLN A 55 -8.62 -5.55 -9.97
CA GLN A 55 -8.70 -4.98 -11.32
C GLN A 55 -7.30 -4.73 -11.90
N ALA A 56 -6.44 -4.04 -11.14
CA ALA A 56 -5.07 -3.77 -11.58
C ALA A 56 -4.23 -5.05 -11.79
N ARG A 57 -4.60 -6.17 -11.16
CA ARG A 57 -3.94 -7.48 -11.36
C ARG A 57 -4.47 -8.21 -12.60
N LEU A 58 -5.74 -8.03 -12.95
CA LEU A 58 -6.36 -8.61 -14.15
C LEU A 58 -5.87 -7.92 -15.44
N GLU A 59 -5.68 -6.60 -15.41
CA GLU A 59 -5.16 -5.83 -16.55
C GLU A 59 -3.69 -6.12 -16.90
N LYS A 60 -2.98 -6.81 -16.00
CA LYS A 60 -1.57 -7.18 -16.15
C LYS A 60 -1.33 -8.65 -16.50
N GLY A 61 -2.41 -9.42 -16.72
CA GLY A 61 -2.36 -10.80 -17.25
C GLY A 61 -2.56 -10.80 -18.75
#